data_AF-A0A1C5US39-F1
#
_entry.id   AF-A0A1C5US39-F1
#
_cell.length_a   1.000
_cell.length_b   1.000
_cell.length_c   1.000
_cell.angle_alpha   90.00
_cell.angle_beta   90.00
_cell.angle_gamma   90.00
#
_symmetry.space_group_name_H-M   'P 1'
#
loop_
_entity.id
_entity.type
_entity.pdbx_description
1 polymer ?
#
loop_
_entity_poly.entity_id
_entity_poly.type
_entity_poly.pdbx_seq_one_letter_code
_entity_poly.pdbx_strand_id
1 'polypeptide(L)'
;MEQEEIVLCGSSAYTKKFYLNPLFNGLPEGIKEDLNILCVLYTEDIGGTLQLIFDKEGNLNFRTECEDGDFFYDEIGSVLKIKQMQREKTELFESLEMYYRVFFLGEEFTEDKED
;
A
#
# COMPACT_ATOMS: atom_id res chain seq x y z
N MET A 1 12.54 -4.46 21.08
CA MET A 1 11.73 -3.46 20.39
C MET A 1 11.11 -4.21 19.23
N GLU A 2 9.83 -4.54 19.32
CA GLU A 2 9.09 -5.12 18.20
C GLU A 2 9.27 -4.15 17.03
N GLN A 3 9.78 -4.63 15.90
CA GLN A 3 9.88 -3.77 14.71
C GLN A 3 8.46 -3.35 14.34
N GLU A 4 8.18 -2.06 14.52
CA GLU A 4 6.91 -1.44 14.17
C GLU A 4 6.68 -1.58 12.66
N GLU A 5 5.44 -1.88 12.28
CA GLU A 5 5.00 -1.84 10.90
C GLU A 5 5.28 -0.45 10.30
N ILE A 6 5.73 -0.38 9.05
CA ILE A 6 6.09 0.88 8.40
C ILE A 6 5.03 1.24 7.36
N VAL A 7 4.36 2.38 7.55
CA VAL A 7 3.41 2.91 6.56
C VAL A 7 4.18 3.37 5.32
N LEU A 8 3.84 2.85 4.16
CA LEU A 8 4.33 3.31 2.86
C LEU A 8 3.56 4.58 2.44
N CYS A 9 2.24 4.46 2.31
CA CYS A 9 1.36 5.55 1.92
C CYS A 9 -0.07 5.31 2.42
N GLY A 10 -0.91 6.32 2.34
CA GLY A 10 -2.33 6.18 2.63
C GLY A 10 -3.16 7.34 2.14
N SER A 11 -4.47 7.13 2.11
CA SER A 11 -5.46 8.12 1.70
C SER A 11 -6.70 8.04 2.58
N SER A 12 -7.50 9.12 2.55
CA SER A 12 -8.71 9.23 3.37
C SER A 12 -9.81 9.94 2.61
N ALA A 13 -10.98 9.30 2.52
CA ALA A 13 -12.20 9.88 1.98
C ALA A 13 -12.69 11.07 2.81
N TYR A 14 -12.41 11.06 4.13
CA TYR A 14 -12.83 12.11 5.07
C TYR A 14 -12.01 13.39 4.93
N THR A 15 -10.68 13.26 4.83
CA THR A 15 -9.78 14.42 4.77
C THR A 15 -9.46 14.85 3.34
N LYS A 16 -9.76 14.00 2.35
CA LYS A 16 -9.43 14.19 0.93
C LYS A 16 -7.94 14.44 0.72
N LYS A 17 -7.11 13.72 1.48
CA LYS A 17 -5.64 13.81 1.44
C LYS A 17 -5.02 12.47 1.14
N PHE A 18 -3.96 12.50 0.36
CA PHE A 18 -3.00 11.43 0.19
C PHE A 18 -1.72 11.76 0.96
N TYR A 19 -1.11 10.75 1.56
CA TYR A 19 0.16 10.82 2.26
C TYR A 19 1.10 9.75 1.72
N LEU A 20 2.33 10.16 1.38
CA LEU A 20 3.47 9.27 1.13
C LEU A 20 4.47 9.45 2.26
N ASN A 21 4.92 8.36 2.85
CA ASN A 21 5.91 8.43 3.92
C ASN A 21 7.27 8.92 3.36
N PRO A 22 7.88 9.97 3.96
CA PRO A 22 9.14 10.55 3.50
C PRO A 22 10.31 9.56 3.37
N LEU A 23 10.28 8.43 4.09
CA LEU A 23 11.25 7.35 3.94
C LEU A 23 11.29 6.78 2.50
N PHE A 24 10.17 6.88 1.78
CA PHE A 24 10.01 6.37 0.42
C PHE A 24 10.08 7.46 -0.64
N ASN A 25 10.60 8.66 -0.29
CA ASN A 25 10.83 9.73 -1.26
C ASN A 25 11.84 9.35 -2.35
N GLY A 26 12.64 8.30 -2.14
CA GLY A 26 13.55 7.73 -3.14
C GLY A 26 12.86 6.92 -4.24
N LEU A 27 11.57 6.58 -4.11
CA LEU A 27 10.85 5.84 -5.14
C LEU A 27 10.77 6.64 -6.46
N PRO A 28 10.77 5.96 -7.62
CA PRO A 28 10.55 6.62 -8.92
C PRO A 28 9.23 7.38 -8.95
N GLU A 29 9.20 8.51 -9.66
CA GLU A 29 8.02 9.39 -9.67
C GLU A 29 6.75 8.68 -10.19
N GLY A 30 6.87 7.88 -11.24
CA GLY A 30 5.73 7.10 -11.76
C GLY A 30 5.17 6.09 -10.75
N ILE A 31 6.01 5.54 -9.87
CA ILE A 31 5.56 4.63 -8.80
C ILE A 31 4.80 5.41 -7.72
N LYS A 32 5.28 6.61 -7.36
CA LYS A 32 4.59 7.48 -6.41
C LYS A 32 3.24 7.94 -6.94
N GLU A 33 3.17 8.27 -8.22
CA GLU A 33 1.94 8.65 -8.91
C GLU A 33 0.95 7.47 -8.94
N ASP A 34 1.40 6.27 -9.29
CA ASP A 34 0.59 5.05 -9.25
C ASP A 34 0.03 4.78 -7.85
N LEU A 35 0.85 4.90 -6.80
CA LEU A 35 0.41 4.75 -5.40
C LEU A 35 -0.64 5.79 -5.02
N ASN A 36 -0.46 7.05 -5.44
CA ASN A 36 -1.42 8.12 -5.19
C ASN A 36 -2.76 7.83 -5.86
N ILE A 37 -2.73 7.57 -7.18
CA ILE A 37 -3.93 7.26 -7.97
C ILE A 37 -4.66 6.07 -7.35
N LEU A 38 -3.95 4.99 -7.05
CA LEU A 38 -4.53 3.78 -6.49
C LEU A 38 -5.20 4.01 -5.14
N CYS A 39 -4.54 4.73 -4.22
CA CYS A 39 -5.08 5.03 -2.91
C CYS A 39 -6.31 5.94 -3.01
N VAL A 40 -6.18 7.04 -3.77
CA VAL A 40 -7.27 8.02 -3.92
C VAL A 40 -8.49 7.37 -4.58
N LEU A 41 -8.31 6.63 -5.68
CA LEU A 41 -9.42 5.93 -6.35
C LEU A 41 -10.12 4.95 -5.42
N TYR A 42 -9.37 4.20 -4.60
CA TYR A 42 -9.99 3.34 -3.61
C TYR A 42 -10.88 4.14 -2.65
N THR A 43 -10.37 5.23 -2.05
CA THR A 43 -11.17 6.00 -1.08
C THR A 43 -12.31 6.79 -1.70
N GLU A 44 -12.24 7.14 -2.98
CA GLU A 44 -13.36 7.77 -3.70
C GLU A 44 -14.46 6.76 -4.04
N ASP A 45 -14.10 5.51 -4.37
CA ASP A 45 -15.07 4.46 -4.69
C ASP A 45 -15.70 3.83 -3.43
N ILE A 46 -14.91 3.66 -2.36
CA ILE A 46 -15.26 2.85 -1.20
C ILE A 46 -15.61 3.68 0.04
N GLY A 47 -15.07 4.89 0.18
CA GLY A 47 -15.09 5.64 1.44
C GLY A 47 -13.94 5.24 2.38
N GLY A 48 -14.06 5.60 3.67
CA GLY A 48 -13.07 5.19 4.68
C GLY A 48 -11.66 5.75 4.49
N THR A 49 -10.69 5.02 5.03
CA THR A 49 -9.25 5.22 4.81
C THR A 49 -8.62 3.96 4.25
N LEU A 50 -7.54 4.13 3.51
CA LEU A 50 -6.68 3.05 3.05
C LEU A 50 -5.23 3.39 3.38
N GLN A 51 -4.51 2.42 3.95
CA GLN A 51 -3.07 2.48 4.16
C GLN A 51 -2.41 1.24 3.56
N LEU A 52 -1.28 1.46 2.90
CA LEU A 52 -0.36 0.41 2.46
C LEU A 52 0.80 0.38 3.45
N ILE A 53 1.05 -0.77 4.06
CA ILE A 53 1.93 -0.92 5.23
C ILE A 53 2.84 -2.14 5.03
N PHE A 54 4.13 -1.96 5.23
CA PHE A 54 5.08 -3.08 5.29
C PHE A 54 5.09 -3.68 6.69
N ASP A 55 4.98 -5.00 6.77
CA ASP A 55 5.23 -5.73 8.01
C ASP A 55 6.74 -5.99 8.22
N LYS A 56 7.07 -6.65 9.33
CA LYS A 56 8.45 -6.98 9.73
C LYS A 56 9.15 -7.96 8.76
N GLU A 57 8.40 -8.73 7.98
CA GLU A 57 8.89 -9.69 7.00
C GLU A 57 8.97 -9.06 5.60
N GLY A 58 8.57 -7.79 5.48
CA GLY A 58 8.60 -7.03 4.24
C GLY A 58 7.43 -7.30 3.32
N ASN A 59 6.35 -7.94 3.80
CA ASN A 59 5.12 -8.09 3.03
C ASN A 59 4.32 -6.78 3.05
N LEU A 60 3.70 -6.44 1.92
CA LEU A 60 2.89 -5.24 1.77
C LEU A 60 1.41 -5.56 2.05
N ASN A 61 0.91 -5.00 3.15
CA ASN A 61 -0.45 -5.22 3.63
C ASN A 61 -1.34 -3.99 3.38
N PHE A 62 -2.61 -4.25 3.08
CA PHE A 62 -3.65 -3.23 2.91
C PHE A 62 -4.45 -3.14 4.21
N ARG A 63 -4.44 -1.97 4.85
CA ARG A 63 -5.25 -1.67 6.04
C ARG A 63 -6.32 -0.67 5.69
N THR A 64 -7.56 -1.01 5.99
CA THR A 64 -8.72 -0.16 5.74
C THR A 64 -9.45 0.11 7.05
N GLU A 65 -9.81 1.36 7.30
CA GLU A 65 -10.57 1.75 8.48
C GLU A 65 -11.76 2.63 8.07
N CYS A 66 -12.84 2.55 8.83
CA CYS A 66 -13.99 3.43 8.69
C CYS A 66 -14.40 3.98 10.05
N GLU A 67 -15.12 5.11 10.06
CA GLU A 67 -15.69 5.65 11.29
C GLU A 67 -16.89 4.79 11.72
N ASP A 68 -17.12 4.70 13.03
CA ASP A 68 -18.27 3.95 13.56
C ASP A 68 -19.59 4.52 13.01
N GLY A 69 -20.34 3.68 12.30
CA GLY A 69 -21.60 4.08 11.68
C GLY A 69 -21.46 4.86 10.38
N ASP A 70 -20.31 4.78 9.70
CA ASP A 70 -20.14 5.33 8.36
C ASP A 70 -21.04 4.60 7.33
N PHE A 71 -22.17 5.23 7.00
CA PHE A 71 -23.10 4.74 5.98
C PHE A 71 -22.56 4.84 4.55
N PHE A 72 -21.50 5.62 4.32
CA PHE A 72 -20.88 5.78 3.00
C PHE A 72 -19.76 4.78 2.76
N TYR A 73 -19.30 4.06 3.78
CA TYR A 73 -18.29 3.02 3.62
C TYR A 73 -18.90 1.73 3.05
N ASP A 74 -18.40 1.28 1.89
CA ASP A 74 -18.80 0.01 1.30
C ASP A 74 -17.86 -1.12 1.77
N GLU A 75 -18.25 -1.81 2.85
CA GLU A 75 -17.47 -2.91 3.42
C GLU A 75 -17.27 -4.09 2.44
N ILE A 76 -18.28 -4.42 1.63
CA ILE A 76 -18.17 -5.52 0.66
C ILE A 76 -17.33 -5.09 -0.53
N GLY A 77 -17.58 -3.89 -1.05
CA GLY A 77 -16.81 -3.27 -2.12
C GLY A 77 -15.34 -3.14 -1.77
N SER A 78 -15.03 -2.78 -0.52
CA SER A 78 -13.67 -2.71 0.02
C SER A 78 -12.88 -4.00 -0.23
N VAL A 79 -13.44 -5.14 0.20
CA VAL A 79 -12.80 -6.46 0.06
C VAL A 79 -12.61 -6.83 -1.41
N LEU A 80 -13.61 -6.55 -2.26
CA LEU A 80 -13.53 -6.84 -3.69
C LEU A 80 -12.50 -5.95 -4.39
N LYS A 81 -12.45 -4.66 -4.04
CA LYS A 81 -11.54 -3.68 -4.62
C LYS A 81 -10.09 -3.98 -4.24
N ILE A 82 -9.81 -4.36 -2.99
CA ILE A 82 -8.47 -4.80 -2.58
C ILE A 82 -8.02 -6.00 -3.41
N LYS A 83 -8.87 -7.03 -3.55
CA LYS A 83 -8.54 -8.21 -4.35
C LYS A 83 -8.30 -7.87 -5.82
N GLN A 84 -9.08 -6.93 -6.36
CA GLN A 84 -8.88 -6.43 -7.72
C GLN A 84 -7.53 -5.73 -7.84
N MET A 85 -7.20 -4.80 -6.93
CA MET A 85 -5.93 -4.08 -6.92
C MET A 85 -4.75 -5.06 -6.81
N GLN A 86 -4.81 -6.01 -5.88
CA GLN A 86 -3.78 -7.05 -5.71
C GLN A 86 -3.52 -7.85 -6.99
N ARG A 87 -4.56 -8.10 -7.79
CA ARG A 87 -4.47 -8.80 -9.08
C ARG A 87 -3.97 -7.92 -10.22
N GLU A 88 -4.42 -6.66 -10.29
CA GLU A 88 -4.10 -5.75 -11.39
C GLU A 88 -2.72 -5.09 -11.25
N LYS A 89 -2.25 -4.94 -10.01
CA LYS A 89 -1.01 -4.27 -9.66
C LYS A 89 -0.03 -5.21 -8.95
N THR A 90 -0.11 -6.52 -9.23
CA THR A 90 0.77 -7.55 -8.65
C THR A 90 2.24 -7.19 -8.80
N GLU A 91 2.70 -6.89 -10.03
CA GLU A 91 4.10 -6.53 -10.30
C GLU A 91 4.57 -5.30 -9.51
N LEU A 92 3.70 -4.31 -9.33
CA LEU A 92 3.99 -3.11 -8.54
C LEU A 92 4.20 -3.47 -7.07
N PHE A 93 3.30 -4.27 -6.48
CA PHE A 93 3.39 -4.63 -5.06
C PHE A 93 4.56 -5.56 -4.78
N GLU A 94 4.81 -6.56 -5.64
CA GLU A 94 5.99 -7.43 -5.53
C GLU A 94 7.29 -6.63 -5.64
N SER A 95 7.34 -5.66 -6.56
CA SER A 95 8.50 -4.76 -6.68
C SER A 95 8.70 -3.89 -5.44
N LEU A 96 7.62 -3.43 -4.81
CA LEU A 96 7.67 -2.65 -3.58
C LEU A 96 8.12 -3.48 -2.37
N GLU A 97 7.64 -4.72 -2.25
CA GLU A 97 8.10 -5.68 -1.23
C GLU A 97 9.58 -6.01 -1.40
N MET A 98 10.02 -6.30 -2.62
CA MET A 98 11.42 -6.53 -2.94
C MET A 98 12.28 -5.30 -2.61
N TYR A 99 11.84 -4.11 -3.01
CA TYR A 99 12.50 -2.85 -2.66
C TYR A 99 12.63 -2.71 -1.14
N TYR A 100 11.58 -2.96 -0.38
CA TYR A 100 11.62 -2.87 1.07
C TYR A 100 12.57 -3.89 1.69
N ARG A 101 12.49 -5.17 1.28
CA ARG A 101 13.38 -6.23 1.77
C ARG A 101 14.86 -5.93 1.51
N VAL A 102 15.21 -5.45 0.33
CA VAL A 102 16.61 -5.12 -0.02
C VAL A 102 17.09 -3.84 0.68
N PHE A 103 16.34 -2.74 0.60
CA PHE A 103 16.82 -1.42 1.04
C PHE A 103 16.57 -1.14 2.53
N PHE A 104 15.60 -1.79 3.17
CA PHE A 104 15.24 -1.56 4.57
C PHE A 104 15.58 -2.75 5.47
N LEU A 105 15.40 -3.99 5.00
CA LEU A 105 15.74 -5.19 5.78
C LEU A 105 17.18 -5.70 5.52
N GLY A 106 17.81 -5.25 4.43
CA GLY A 106 19.18 -5.63 4.08
C GLY A 106 19.31 -7.06 3.55
N GLU A 107 18.23 -7.62 3.00
CA GLU A 107 18.28 -8.92 2.34
C GLU A 107 19.16 -8.88 1.09
N GLU A 108 19.93 -9.94 0.86
CA GLU A 108 20.71 -10.09 -0.37
C GLU A 108 19.78 -10.35 -1.54
N PHE A 109 19.89 -9.54 -2.59
CA PHE A 109 19.18 -9.80 -3.84
C PHE A 109 19.84 -10.99 -4.55
N THR A 110 19.24 -12.16 -4.44
CA THR A 110 19.58 -13.31 -5.27
C THR A 110 18.69 -13.28 -6.51
N GLU A 111 19.24 -12.81 -7.62
CA GLU A 111 18.62 -13.00 -8.93
C GLU A 111 18.58 -14.53 -9.16
N ASP A 112 17.38 -15.12 -9.16
CA ASP A 112 17.21 -16.52 -9.55
C ASP A 112 17.74 -16.64 -10.98
N LYS A 113 18.99 -17.09 -11.10
CA LYS A 113 19.55 -17.49 -12.38
C LYS A 113 18.76 -18.72 -12.81
N GLU A 114 17.79 -18.51 -13.70
CA GLU A 114 17.29 -19.59 -14.54
C GLU A 114 18.48 -20.11 -15.37
N ASP A 115 19.08 -21.21 -14.90
CA ASP A 115 19.96 -22.08 -15.69
C ASP A 115 19.15 -22.91 -16.71
#